data_AF-A0A538C6I7-F1
#
_entry.id   AF-A0A538C6I7-F1
#
_cell.length_a   1.000
_cell.length_b   1.000
_cell.length_c   1.000
_cell.angle_alpha   90.00
_cell.angle_beta   90.00
_cell.angle_gamma   90.00
#
_symmetry.space_group_name_H-M   'P 1'
#
loop_
_entity.id
_entity.type
_entity.pdbx_description
1 polymer ?
#
loop_
_entity_poly.entity_id
_entity_poly.type
_entity_poly.pdbx_seq_one_letter_code
_entity_poly.pdbx_strand_id
1 'polypeptide(L)'
;MRPQARGFMRALGVLVLALAAVVLLAACGSSKKKAQPPAPHAITKAEYVAKANAICAAADPALIVATAKLAARPGRAQVIALVRSTFVPSTEAQIRAIRALSIPPGEEAVAHRMLALVQGDLAKLKRNPALIKTDVFGDFARVAHPYGLAACAPTS
;
A
#
# COMPACT_ATOMS: atom_id res chain seq x y z
N MET A 1 39.98 -2.12 13.12
CA MET A 1 40.42 -0.73 13.35
C MET A 1 40.70 -0.09 12.00
N ARG A 2 40.12 1.09 11.71
CA ARG A 2 40.32 1.87 10.46
C ARG A 2 41.77 2.38 10.38
N PRO A 3 42.32 2.71 9.19
CA PRO A 3 42.03 4.00 8.51
C PRO A 3 42.00 3.85 6.95
N GLN A 4 41.13 4.49 6.15
CA GLN A 4 41.05 5.91 5.74
C GLN A 4 42.43 6.57 5.53
N ALA A 5 42.74 7.41 4.55
CA ALA A 5 42.09 7.94 3.35
C ALA A 5 43.12 8.90 2.69
N ARG A 6 42.73 9.49 1.55
CA ARG A 6 43.07 10.86 1.07
C ARG A 6 44.33 11.08 0.21
N GLY A 7 44.10 11.97 -0.77
CA GLY A 7 45.10 12.77 -1.48
C GLY A 7 44.62 13.02 -2.91
N PHE A 8 43.81 14.06 -3.18
CA PHE A 8 44.23 15.38 -3.72
C PHE A 8 44.85 15.31 -5.13
N MET A 9 44.69 16.21 -6.10
CA MET A 9 43.79 17.33 -6.42
C MET A 9 44.39 17.89 -7.74
N ARG A 10 43.57 17.98 -8.79
CA ARG A 10 43.60 18.91 -9.95
C ARG A 10 44.94 19.18 -10.69
N ALA A 11 44.94 18.95 -12.02
CA ALA A 11 45.22 20.00 -13.02
C ALA A 11 45.26 19.48 -14.48
N LEU A 12 44.74 20.33 -15.38
CA LEU A 12 45.03 20.52 -16.80
C LEU A 12 44.74 19.39 -17.82
N GLY A 13 43.90 19.72 -18.81
CA GLY A 13 43.78 18.98 -20.05
C GLY A 13 42.59 19.41 -20.90
N VAL A 14 42.73 20.52 -21.63
CA VAL A 14 41.77 21.00 -22.62
C VAL A 14 41.74 20.06 -23.82
N LEU A 15 40.57 19.51 -24.19
CA LEU A 15 40.32 19.04 -25.55
C LEU A 15 38.89 19.38 -25.98
N VAL A 16 38.81 20.26 -26.97
CA VAL A 16 37.64 20.79 -27.64
C VAL A 16 37.04 19.71 -28.54
N LEU A 17 35.73 19.43 -28.43
CA LEU A 17 34.95 18.92 -29.56
C LEU A 17 33.58 19.61 -29.57
N ALA A 18 33.39 20.40 -30.61
CA ALA A 18 32.18 21.13 -30.91
C ALA A 18 31.06 20.19 -31.37
N LEU A 19 29.83 20.41 -30.90
CA LEU A 19 28.63 20.09 -31.65
C LEU A 19 27.55 21.10 -31.27
N ALA A 20 27.37 22.10 -32.14
CA ALA A 20 26.26 23.04 -32.10
C ALA A 20 25.12 22.49 -32.97
N ALA A 21 23.91 22.40 -32.42
CA ALA A 21 22.68 22.43 -33.20
C ALA A 21 21.57 23.07 -32.36
N VAL A 22 21.10 24.21 -32.86
CA VAL A 22 20.10 25.12 -32.32
C VAL A 22 18.71 24.63 -32.68
N VAL A 23 17.76 24.64 -31.75
CA VAL A 23 16.34 24.83 -32.07
C VAL A 23 15.75 25.83 -31.07
N LEU A 24 15.73 27.10 -31.49
CA LEU A 24 14.87 28.14 -30.94
C LEU A 24 13.57 28.10 -31.73
N LEU A 25 12.46 27.75 -31.08
CA LEU A 25 11.13 28.14 -31.51
C LEU A 25 10.52 29.02 -30.42
N ALA A 26 10.51 30.31 -30.71
CA ALA A 26 9.77 31.31 -29.99
C ALA A 26 8.26 31.04 -30.15
N ALA A 27 7.59 30.62 -29.08
CA ALA A 27 6.14 30.68 -28.98
C ALA A 27 5.78 31.94 -28.19
N CYS A 28 5.59 33.04 -28.93
CA CYS A 28 5.01 34.27 -28.43
C CYS A 28 3.50 34.05 -28.31
N GLY A 29 2.98 34.02 -27.07
CA GLY A 29 1.57 33.82 -26.78
C GLY A 29 1.15 34.61 -25.55
N SER A 30 0.91 35.91 -25.75
CA SER A 30 0.34 36.81 -24.75
C SER A 30 -1.07 36.36 -24.36
N SER A 31 -1.20 35.74 -23.19
CA SER A 31 -2.42 35.76 -22.37
C SER A 31 -2.03 35.38 -20.95
N LYS A 32 -2.02 36.38 -20.06
CA LYS A 32 -1.84 36.20 -18.61
C LYS A 32 -3.02 35.40 -18.03
N LYS A 33 -3.10 34.10 -18.31
CA LYS A 33 -3.87 33.17 -17.47
C LYS A 33 -2.93 32.73 -16.37
N LYS A 34 -3.26 33.12 -15.12
CA LYS A 34 -2.61 32.58 -13.92
C LYS A 34 -2.49 31.08 -14.12
N ALA A 35 -1.27 30.57 -14.12
CA ALA A 35 -1.01 29.14 -14.13
C ALA A 35 -1.67 28.58 -12.87
N GLN A 36 -2.84 27.98 -13.04
CA GLN A 36 -3.45 27.15 -12.02
C GLN A 36 -2.41 26.05 -11.74
N PRO A 37 -2.00 25.81 -10.48
CA PRO A 37 -1.20 24.64 -10.18
C PRO A 37 -1.93 23.41 -10.75
N PRO A 38 -1.23 22.46 -11.40
CA PRO A 38 -1.86 21.25 -11.89
C PRO A 38 -2.65 20.64 -10.74
N ALA A 39 -3.93 20.35 -10.97
CA ALA A 39 -4.75 19.67 -9.98
C ALA A 39 -3.99 18.41 -9.53
N PRO A 40 -3.90 18.14 -8.22
CA PRO A 40 -3.23 16.93 -7.76
C PRO A 40 -3.84 15.75 -8.52
N HIS A 41 -2.99 15.01 -9.23
CA HIS A 41 -3.43 13.87 -10.02
C HIS A 41 -4.17 12.91 -9.09
N ALA A 42 -5.48 12.78 -9.30
CA ALA A 42 -6.29 11.83 -8.55
C ALA A 42 -5.81 10.41 -8.91
N ILE A 43 -5.67 9.56 -7.90
CA ILE A 43 -5.24 8.19 -8.10
C ILE A 43 -6.29 7.43 -8.92
N THR A 44 -5.84 6.67 -9.91
CA THR A 44 -6.70 5.79 -10.70
C THR A 44 -7.10 4.54 -9.89
N LYS A 45 -8.14 3.84 -10.34
CA LYS A 45 -8.50 2.52 -9.78
C LYS A 45 -7.33 1.55 -9.78
N ALA A 46 -6.60 1.47 -10.90
CA ALA A 46 -5.48 0.54 -11.05
C ALA A 46 -4.36 0.84 -10.04
N GLU A 47 -4.00 2.11 -9.86
CA GLU A 47 -3.01 2.52 -8.87
C GLU A 47 -3.48 2.28 -7.44
N TYR A 48 -4.76 2.53 -7.14
CA TYR A 48 -5.34 2.22 -5.83
C TYR A 48 -5.26 0.71 -5.54
N VAL A 49 -5.68 -0.12 -6.49
CA VAL A 49 -5.62 -1.58 -6.37
C VAL A 49 -4.18 -2.06 -6.18
N ALA A 50 -3.24 -1.54 -6.96
CA ALA A 50 -1.83 -1.89 -6.83
C ALA A 50 -1.28 -1.52 -5.44
N LYS A 51 -1.53 -0.30 -4.94
CA LYS A 51 -1.06 0.15 -3.63
C LYS A 51 -1.72 -0.60 -2.48
N ALA A 52 -3.02 -0.84 -2.55
CA ALA A 52 -3.75 -1.57 -1.52
C ALA A 52 -3.32 -3.04 -1.47
N ASN A 53 -3.15 -3.72 -2.61
CA ASN A 53 -2.57 -5.07 -2.64
C ASN A 53 -1.14 -5.10 -2.09
N ALA A 54 -0.31 -4.09 -2.40
CA ALA A 54 1.03 -3.99 -1.84
C ALA A 54 1.00 -3.84 -0.32
N ILE A 55 0.07 -3.07 0.25
CA ILE A 55 -0.13 -2.96 1.70
C ILE A 55 -0.51 -4.31 2.31
N CYS A 56 -1.43 -5.03 1.66
CA CYS A 56 -1.88 -6.34 2.15
C CYS A 56 -0.81 -7.43 2.03
N ALA A 57 0.00 -7.38 0.96
CA ALA A 57 1.11 -8.29 0.72
C ALA A 57 2.33 -7.97 1.60
N ALA A 58 2.57 -6.70 1.93
CA ALA A 58 3.61 -6.24 2.85
C ALA A 58 3.22 -6.48 4.32
N ALA A 59 2.62 -7.63 4.61
CA ALA A 59 2.28 -8.06 5.95
C ALA A 59 3.52 -7.96 6.85
N ASP A 60 3.33 -7.38 8.05
CA ASP A 60 4.34 -7.39 9.12
C ASP A 60 4.89 -8.82 9.26
N PRO A 61 6.22 -9.04 9.37
CA PRO A 61 6.79 -10.36 9.63
C PRO A 61 6.08 -11.13 10.76
N ALA A 62 5.61 -10.42 11.80
CA ALA A 62 4.82 -11.00 12.87
C ALA A 62 3.47 -11.55 12.38
N LEU A 63 2.79 -10.85 11.47
CA LEU A 63 1.54 -11.31 10.86
C LEU A 63 1.77 -12.53 9.95
N ILE A 64 2.88 -12.57 9.20
CA ILE A 64 3.24 -13.74 8.38
C ILE A 64 3.43 -14.96 9.28
N VAL A 65 4.24 -14.81 10.34
CA VAL A 65 4.46 -15.88 11.33
C VAL A 65 3.16 -16.27 12.02
N ALA A 66 2.30 -15.31 12.36
CA ALA A 66 1.01 -15.57 12.97
C ALA A 66 0.10 -16.38 12.03
N THR A 67 0.02 -15.99 10.77
CA THR A 67 -0.80 -16.68 9.78
C THR A 67 -0.29 -18.12 9.56
N ALA A 68 1.02 -18.32 9.49
CA ALA A 68 1.63 -19.64 9.40
C ALA A 68 1.32 -20.51 10.65
N LYS A 69 1.42 -19.93 11.84
CA LYS A 69 1.06 -20.61 13.09
C LYS A 69 -0.43 -20.95 13.15
N LEU A 70 -1.32 -20.08 12.68
CA LEU A 70 -2.76 -20.36 12.59
C LEU A 70 -3.04 -21.51 11.61
N ALA A 71 -2.35 -21.54 10.46
CA ALA A 71 -2.47 -22.59 9.45
C ALA A 71 -2.03 -23.97 9.99
N ALA A 72 -1.07 -24.00 10.93
CA ALA A 72 -0.65 -25.22 11.64
C ALA A 72 -1.69 -25.74 12.66
N ARG A 73 -2.89 -25.13 12.73
CA ARG A 73 -4.04 -25.53 13.56
C ARG A 73 -3.67 -25.68 15.06
N PRO A 74 -3.21 -24.60 15.71
CA PRO A 74 -2.76 -24.65 17.08
C PRO A 74 -3.94 -24.83 18.05
N GLY A 75 -3.62 -25.13 19.31
CA GLY A 75 -4.61 -25.24 20.37
C GLY A 75 -5.43 -23.96 20.55
N ARG A 76 -6.63 -24.08 21.13
CA ARG A 76 -7.58 -22.95 21.27
C ARG A 76 -6.95 -21.72 21.96
N ALA A 77 -6.19 -21.94 23.03
CA ALA A 77 -5.53 -20.85 23.76
C ALA A 77 -4.48 -20.12 22.91
N GLN A 78 -3.70 -20.86 22.11
CA GLN A 78 -2.72 -20.30 21.19
C GLN A 78 -3.38 -19.49 20.07
N VAL A 79 -4.50 -19.97 19.52
CA VAL A 79 -5.29 -19.21 18.53
C VAL A 79 -5.75 -17.87 19.13
N ILE A 80 -6.35 -17.90 20.33
CA ILE A 80 -6.85 -16.70 20.99
C ILE A 80 -5.71 -15.70 21.23
N ALA A 81 -4.57 -16.16 21.74
CA ALA A 81 -3.42 -15.31 21.98
C ALA A 81 -2.93 -14.67 20.69
N LEU A 82 -2.70 -15.48 19.66
CA LEU A 82 -2.13 -15.04 18.38
C LEU A 82 -3.03 -14.07 17.62
N VAL A 83 -4.35 -14.31 17.64
CA VAL A 83 -5.32 -13.43 17.00
C VAL A 83 -5.34 -12.07 17.71
N ARG A 84 -5.35 -12.05 19.05
CA ARG A 84 -5.42 -10.83 19.82
C ARG A 84 -4.13 -10.01 19.78
N SER A 85 -2.97 -10.68 19.88
CA SER A 85 -1.68 -10.00 20.00
C SER A 85 -1.12 -9.54 18.66
N THR A 86 -1.47 -10.23 17.57
CA THR A 86 -0.74 -10.08 16.30
C THR A 86 -1.68 -9.91 15.13
N PHE A 87 -2.59 -10.86 14.90
CA PHE A 87 -3.44 -10.81 13.71
C PHE A 87 -4.28 -9.54 13.66
N VAL A 88 -5.08 -9.29 14.70
CA VAL A 88 -5.98 -8.13 14.74
C VAL A 88 -5.20 -6.81 14.67
N PRO A 89 -4.17 -6.54 15.49
CA PRO A 89 -3.41 -5.29 15.39
C PRO A 89 -2.77 -5.07 14.02
N SER A 90 -2.22 -6.10 13.39
CA SER A 90 -1.59 -5.99 12.07
C SER A 90 -2.63 -5.72 10.97
N THR A 91 -3.80 -6.37 11.00
CA THR A 91 -4.88 -6.06 10.05
C THR A 91 -5.41 -4.64 10.25
N GLU A 92 -5.51 -4.15 11.50
CA GLU A 92 -5.88 -2.75 11.76
C GLU A 92 -4.86 -1.76 11.20
N ALA A 93 -3.57 -2.09 11.25
CA ALA A 93 -2.53 -1.27 10.64
C ALA A 93 -2.68 -1.21 9.11
N GLN A 94 -2.97 -2.33 8.46
CA GLN A 94 -3.25 -2.37 7.01
C GLN A 94 -4.48 -1.53 6.65
N ILE A 95 -5.58 -1.66 7.41
CA ILE A 95 -6.79 -0.84 7.18
C ILE A 95 -6.46 0.66 7.28
N ARG A 96 -5.68 1.07 8.28
CA ARG A 96 -5.24 2.48 8.40
C ARG A 96 -4.41 2.92 7.20
N ALA A 97 -3.48 2.09 6.74
CA ALA A 97 -2.66 2.39 5.58
C ALA A 97 -3.49 2.49 4.28
N ILE A 98 -4.47 1.59 4.08
CA ILE A 98 -5.37 1.63 2.92
C ILE A 98 -6.28 2.87 2.96
N ARG A 99 -6.74 3.27 4.15
CA ARG A 99 -7.51 4.52 4.33
C ARG A 99 -6.72 5.79 4.05
N ALA A 100 -5.40 5.73 4.19
CA ALA A 100 -4.52 6.85 3.86
C ALA A 100 -4.31 6.98 2.34
N LEU A 101 -4.73 5.99 1.54
CA LEU A 101 -4.82 6.14 0.10
C LEU A 101 -6.02 7.03 -0.25
N SER A 102 -5.84 7.95 -1.19
CA SER A 102 -6.98 8.63 -1.81
C SER A 102 -7.89 7.60 -2.48
N ILE A 103 -9.20 7.75 -2.32
CA ILE A 103 -10.16 6.92 -3.05
C ILE A 103 -10.22 7.41 -4.50
N PRO A 104 -10.18 6.51 -5.51
CA PRO A 104 -10.35 6.90 -6.90
C PRO A 104 -11.73 7.56 -7.11
N PRO A 105 -11.82 8.64 -7.90
CA PRO A 105 -13.09 9.28 -8.20
C PRO A 105 -14.11 8.27 -8.77
N GLY A 106 -15.32 8.25 -8.19
CA GLY A 106 -16.40 7.35 -8.62
C GLY A 106 -16.37 5.96 -7.97
N GLU A 107 -15.36 5.65 -7.15
CA GLU A 107 -15.22 4.37 -6.43
C GLU A 107 -15.56 4.49 -4.93
N GLU A 108 -16.11 5.63 -4.48
CA GLU A 108 -16.39 5.93 -3.06
C GLU A 108 -17.32 4.90 -2.42
N ALA A 109 -18.39 4.52 -3.11
CA ALA A 109 -19.37 3.57 -2.57
C ALA A 109 -18.75 2.20 -2.32
N VAL A 110 -17.98 1.66 -3.27
CA VAL A 110 -17.35 0.34 -3.13
C VAL A 110 -16.20 0.37 -2.13
N ALA A 111 -15.38 1.42 -2.11
CA ALA A 111 -14.31 1.59 -1.15
C ALA A 111 -14.84 1.68 0.29
N HIS A 112 -15.88 2.49 0.53
CA HIS A 112 -16.52 2.59 1.84
C HIS A 112 -17.17 1.27 2.27
N ARG A 113 -17.81 0.55 1.34
CA ARG A 113 -18.40 -0.75 1.63
C ARG A 113 -17.34 -1.77 2.05
N MET A 114 -16.23 -1.86 1.32
CA MET A 114 -15.11 -2.74 1.68
C MET A 114 -14.54 -2.41 3.06
N LEU A 115 -14.32 -1.11 3.36
CA LEU A 115 -13.84 -0.67 4.67
C LEU A 115 -14.83 -0.99 5.80
N ALA A 116 -16.13 -0.83 5.57
CA ALA A 116 -17.15 -1.16 6.57
C ALA A 116 -17.19 -2.67 6.87
N LEU A 117 -17.12 -3.51 5.82
CA LEU A 117 -17.12 -4.97 5.96
C LEU A 117 -15.92 -5.45 6.78
N VAL A 118 -14.71 -5.08 6.38
CA VAL A 118 -13.49 -5.55 7.08
C VAL A 118 -13.42 -5.05 8.53
N GLN A 119 -13.92 -3.84 8.82
CA GLN A 119 -14.04 -3.35 10.19
C GLN A 119 -15.06 -4.14 11.01
N GLY A 120 -16.22 -4.46 10.42
CA GLY A 120 -17.23 -5.30 11.05
C GLY A 120 -16.67 -6.68 11.38
N ASP A 121 -15.92 -7.28 10.46
CA ASP A 121 -15.32 -8.60 10.62
C ASP A 121 -14.22 -8.60 11.69
N LEU A 122 -13.37 -7.57 11.72
CA LEU A 122 -12.43 -7.37 12.83
C LEU A 122 -13.11 -7.20 14.18
N ALA A 123 -14.24 -6.48 14.22
CA ALA A 123 -15.00 -6.33 15.47
C ALA A 123 -15.56 -7.68 15.94
N LYS A 124 -16.02 -8.54 15.02
CA LYS A 124 -16.42 -9.94 15.34
C LYS A 124 -15.23 -10.74 15.89
N LEU A 125 -14.07 -10.68 15.22
CA LEU A 125 -12.85 -11.36 15.65
C LEU A 125 -12.34 -10.91 17.03
N LYS A 126 -12.39 -9.61 17.32
CA LYS A 126 -12.02 -9.07 18.64
C LYS A 126 -12.88 -9.66 19.76
N ARG A 127 -14.19 -9.77 19.53
CA ARG A 127 -15.13 -10.37 20.49
C ARG A 127 -14.95 -11.88 20.60
N ASN A 128 -14.78 -12.57 19.47
CA ASN A 128 -14.60 -14.00 19.42
C ASN A 128 -13.42 -14.40 18.50
N PRO A 129 -12.20 -14.49 19.05
CA PRO A 129 -11.00 -14.82 18.27
C PRO A 129 -11.05 -16.20 17.59
N ALA A 130 -11.89 -17.11 18.06
CA ALA A 130 -12.04 -18.44 17.46
C ALA A 130 -12.67 -18.39 16.05
N LEU A 131 -13.36 -17.29 15.71
CA LEU A 131 -13.92 -17.07 14.37
C LEU A 131 -12.86 -17.01 13.27
N ILE A 132 -11.57 -16.86 13.62
CA ILE A 132 -10.49 -16.91 12.63
C ILE A 132 -10.39 -18.27 11.90
N LYS A 133 -11.00 -19.33 12.47
CA LYS A 133 -11.09 -20.66 11.84
C LYS A 133 -12.26 -20.79 10.87
N THR A 134 -13.08 -19.75 10.76
CA THR A 134 -14.21 -19.66 9.83
C THR A 134 -13.85 -18.67 8.72
N ASP A 135 -14.69 -18.59 7.70
CA ASP A 135 -14.58 -17.54 6.68
C ASP A 135 -15.15 -16.20 7.20
N VAL A 136 -14.55 -15.66 8.25
CA VAL A 136 -15.03 -14.43 8.90
C VAL A 136 -14.90 -13.19 7.99
N PHE A 137 -14.06 -13.25 6.96
CA PHE A 137 -13.85 -12.18 5.98
C PHE A 137 -14.53 -12.45 4.63
N GLY A 138 -15.34 -13.50 4.51
CA GLY A 138 -15.95 -13.90 3.24
C GLY A 138 -16.77 -12.79 2.58
N ASP A 139 -17.52 -12.04 3.38
CA ASP A 139 -18.33 -10.93 2.88
C ASP A 139 -17.46 -9.81 2.29
N PHE A 140 -16.34 -9.50 2.95
CA PHE A 140 -15.33 -8.58 2.42
C PHE A 140 -14.69 -9.12 1.15
N ALA A 141 -14.27 -10.39 1.12
CA ALA A 141 -13.61 -11.03 -0.02
C ALA A 141 -14.48 -11.01 -1.29
N ARG A 142 -15.80 -11.26 -1.16
CA ARG A 142 -16.77 -11.18 -2.28
C ARG A 142 -16.85 -9.80 -2.94
N VAL A 143 -16.42 -8.74 -2.25
CA VAL A 143 -16.35 -7.37 -2.81
C VAL A 143 -14.93 -7.04 -3.25
N ALA A 144 -13.94 -7.41 -2.43
CA ALA A 144 -12.54 -7.08 -2.63
C ALA A 144 -11.95 -7.78 -3.85
N HIS A 145 -12.25 -9.08 -4.07
CA HIS A 145 -11.64 -9.84 -5.17
C HIS A 145 -12.09 -9.36 -6.55
N PRO A 146 -13.40 -9.17 -6.84
CA PRO A 146 -13.81 -8.62 -8.13
C PRO A 146 -13.33 -7.18 -8.35
N TYR A 147 -13.08 -6.43 -7.27
CA TYR A 147 -12.48 -5.11 -7.32
C TYR A 147 -10.96 -5.13 -7.59
N GLY A 148 -10.31 -6.31 -7.53
CA GLY A 148 -8.89 -6.52 -7.81
C GLY A 148 -8.00 -6.67 -6.57
N LEU A 149 -8.56 -6.66 -5.35
CA LEU A 149 -7.83 -6.72 -4.08
C LEU A 149 -7.61 -8.14 -3.55
N ALA A 150 -7.14 -9.04 -4.41
CA ALA A 150 -6.94 -10.46 -4.06
C ALA A 150 -5.96 -10.67 -2.88
N ALA A 151 -4.97 -9.79 -2.71
CA ALA A 151 -3.98 -9.93 -1.64
C ALA A 151 -4.53 -9.60 -0.24
N CYS A 152 -5.68 -8.91 -0.14
CA CYS A 152 -6.23 -8.45 1.13
C CYS A 152 -7.11 -9.49 1.85
N ALA A 153 -7.49 -10.58 1.17
CA ALA A 153 -8.17 -11.72 1.76
C ALA A 153 -7.86 -12.99 0.94
N PRO A 154 -6.60 -13.45 0.92
CA PRO A 154 -6.17 -14.51 0.00
C PRO A 154 -6.66 -15.91 0.36
N THR A 155 -7.27 -16.08 1.54
CA THR A 155 -7.74 -17.37 2.07
C THR A 155 -9.26 -17.45 2.24
N SER A 156 -9.98 -16.42 1.81
CA SER A 156 -11.44 -16.32 1.83
C SER A 156 -12.00 -16.50 0.43
#